data_AF-A0A9P9GFK3-F1
#
_entry.id   AF-A0A9P9GFK3-F1
#
_cell.length_a   1.000
_cell.length_b   1.000
_cell.length_c   1.000
_cell.angle_alpha   90.00
_cell.angle_beta   90.00
_cell.angle_gamma   90.00
#
_symmetry.space_group_name_H-M   'P 1'
#
loop_
_entity.id
_entity.type
_entity.pdbx_description
1 polymer ?
#
loop_
_entity_poly.entity_id
_entity_poly.type
_entity_poly.pdbx_seq_one_letter_code
_entity_poly.pdbx_strand_id
1 'polypeptide(L)'
;KGPVKCEFTGCSKIFPRPTELHKHYRTHAPPVPCKAGCGELFQWNNAMFRHVRLAHRSFADDLNNGIPPDGGECPYSDCDETFTRDENRKRHIDKQHL
;
A
#
# COMPACT_ATOMS: atom_id res chain seq x y z
N LYS A 1 -26.65 -0.91 -17.59
CA LYS A 1 -25.47 -1.79 -17.66
C LYS A 1 -25.61 -2.83 -16.56
N GLY A 2 -25.53 -4.12 -16.86
CA GLY A 2 -25.66 -5.20 -15.89
C GLY A 2 -24.39 -5.38 -15.04
N PRO A 3 -24.45 -6.23 -14.00
CA PRO A 3 -23.27 -6.60 -13.23
C PRO A 3 -22.19 -7.23 -14.13
N VAL A 4 -20.92 -6.99 -13.78
CA VAL A 4 -19.73 -7.41 -14.53
C VAL A 4 -18.96 -8.44 -13.72
N LYS A 5 -18.69 -9.60 -14.32
CA LYS A 5 -17.94 -10.69 -13.70
C LYS A 5 -16.43 -10.49 -13.90
N CYS A 6 -15.62 -10.91 -12.93
CA CYS A 6 -14.18 -11.04 -13.12
C CYS A 6 -13.86 -12.25 -14.01
N GLU A 7 -12.98 -12.05 -15.00
CA GLU A 7 -12.58 -13.11 -15.94
C GLU A 7 -11.29 -13.82 -15.54
N PHE A 8 -10.71 -13.46 -14.39
CA PHE A 8 -9.51 -14.12 -13.89
C PHE A 8 -9.80 -15.59 -13.55
N THR A 9 -8.92 -16.49 -13.98
CA THR A 9 -9.07 -17.94 -13.77
C THR A 9 -9.21 -18.27 -12.28
N GLY A 10 -10.28 -18.97 -11.90
CA GLY A 10 -10.57 -19.31 -10.51
C GLY A 10 -11.22 -18.17 -9.69
N CYS A 11 -11.46 -17.00 -10.27
CA CYS A 11 -12.22 -15.93 -9.64
C CYS A 11 -13.69 -15.96 -10.07
N SER A 12 -14.60 -15.93 -9.09
CA SER A 12 -16.06 -15.92 -9.32
C SER A 12 -16.72 -14.62 -8.87
N LYS A 13 -15.93 -13.56 -8.59
CA LYS A 13 -16.47 -12.29 -8.10
C LYS A 13 -17.22 -11.53 -9.20
N ILE A 14 -18.31 -10.89 -8.80
CA ILE A 14 -19.20 -10.09 -9.65
C ILE A 14 -19.34 -8.70 -9.03
N PHE A 15 -19.29 -7.67 -9.87
CA PHE A 15 -19.33 -6.27 -9.45
C PHE A 15 -20.47 -5.53 -10.14
N PRO A 16 -21.15 -4.58 -9.46
CA PRO A 16 -22.24 -3.81 -10.07
C PRO A 16 -21.74 -2.83 -11.14
N ARG A 17 -20.45 -2.44 -11.11
CA ARG A 17 -19.86 -1.44 -12.00
C ARG A 17 -18.50 -1.88 -12.55
N PRO A 18 -18.17 -1.55 -13.82
CA PRO A 18 -16.85 -1.81 -14.39
C PRO A 18 -15.70 -1.17 -13.61
N THR A 19 -15.92 0.01 -13.02
CA THR A 19 -14.91 0.73 -12.22
C THR A 19 -14.51 -0.03 -10.95
N GLU A 20 -15.46 -0.75 -10.34
CA GLU A 20 -15.20 -1.57 -9.16
C GLU A 20 -14.47 -2.86 -9.54
N LEU A 21 -14.85 -3.50 -10.66
CA LEU A 21 -14.11 -4.63 -11.23
C LEU A 21 -12.66 -4.23 -11.57
N HIS A 22 -12.45 -3.06 -12.17
CA HIS A 22 -11.12 -2.56 -12.49
C HIS A 22 -10.25 -2.40 -11.22
N LYS A 23 -10.81 -1.88 -10.13
CA LYS A 23 -10.11 -1.84 -8.83
C LYS A 23 -9.80 -3.24 -8.32
N HIS A 24 -10.72 -4.18 -8.46
CA HIS A 24 -10.54 -5.56 -8.03
C HIS A 24 -9.41 -6.30 -8.76
N TYR A 25 -9.18 -6.04 -10.05
CA TYR A 25 -8.09 -6.69 -10.80
C TYR A 25 -6.71 -6.51 -10.16
N ARG A 26 -6.51 -5.46 -9.35
CA ARG A 26 -5.27 -5.26 -8.57
C ARG A 26 -5.01 -6.37 -7.54
N THR A 27 -6.03 -7.11 -7.13
CA THR A 27 -5.90 -8.27 -6.22
C THR A 27 -5.41 -9.53 -6.94
N HIS A 28 -5.38 -9.52 -8.27
CA HIS A 28 -4.80 -10.58 -9.08
C HIS A 28 -3.36 -10.29 -9.49
N ALA A 29 -2.81 -9.14 -9.07
CA ALA A 29 -1.40 -8.84 -9.29
C ALA A 29 -0.53 -9.92 -8.63
N PRO A 30 0.58 -10.33 -9.27
CA PRO A 30 1.55 -11.21 -8.65
C PRO A 30 2.02 -10.68 -7.30
N PRO A 31 2.31 -11.55 -6.33
CA PRO A 31 2.83 -11.12 -5.06
C PRO A 31 4.21 -10.46 -5.22
N VAL A 32 4.49 -9.54 -4.32
CA VAL A 32 5.73 -8.79 -4.20
C VAL A 32 6.65 -9.53 -3.20
N PRO A 33 7.87 -9.91 -3.61
CA PRO A 33 8.83 -10.53 -2.69
C PRO A 33 9.38 -9.52 -1.68
N CYS A 34 9.75 -10.01 -0.50
CA CYS A 34 10.47 -9.24 0.49
C CYS A 34 11.78 -8.67 -0.09
N LYS A 35 11.96 -7.36 -0.02
CA LYS A 35 13.21 -6.69 -0.47
C LYS A 35 14.46 -7.16 0.27
N ALA A 36 14.33 -7.59 1.52
CA ALA A 36 15.45 -8.13 2.31
C ALA A 36 15.83 -9.56 1.88
N GLY A 37 15.14 -10.16 0.90
CA GLY A 37 15.50 -11.47 0.35
C GLY A 37 15.11 -12.66 1.23
N CYS A 38 14.22 -12.50 2.21
CA CYS A 38 13.85 -13.58 3.15
C CYS A 38 12.89 -14.63 2.59
N GLY A 39 12.45 -14.51 1.33
CA GLY A 39 11.52 -15.45 0.68
C GLY A 39 10.03 -15.19 0.93
N GLU A 40 9.69 -14.32 1.89
CA GLU A 40 8.29 -13.95 2.16
C GLU A 40 7.69 -13.16 0.99
N LEU A 41 6.41 -13.42 0.71
CA LEU A 41 5.65 -12.87 -0.40
C LEU A 41 4.44 -12.07 0.12
N PHE A 42 4.20 -10.90 -0.46
CA PHE A 42 3.14 -9.98 -0.02
C PHE A 42 2.27 -9.55 -1.18
N GLN A 43 0.97 -9.37 -0.95
CA GLN A 43 0.09 -8.90 -2.02
C GLN A 43 0.38 -7.46 -2.48
N TRP A 44 0.95 -6.63 -1.61
CA TRP A 44 1.17 -5.20 -1.87
C TRP A 44 2.49 -4.70 -1.24
N ASN A 45 3.06 -3.65 -1.84
CA ASN A 45 4.30 -3.02 -1.37
C ASN A 45 4.22 -2.51 0.08
N ASN A 46 3.10 -1.91 0.49
CA ASN A 46 2.94 -1.39 1.86
C ASN A 46 2.98 -2.51 2.91
N ALA A 47 2.41 -3.68 2.61
CA ALA A 47 2.48 -4.86 3.47
C ALA A 47 3.94 -5.37 3.56
N MET A 48 4.63 -5.44 2.42
CA MET A 48 6.05 -5.82 2.37
C MET A 48 6.95 -4.84 3.13
N PHE A 49 6.79 -3.54 2.94
CA PHE A 49 7.60 -2.54 3.66
C PHE A 49 7.39 -2.62 5.17
N ARG A 50 6.14 -2.83 5.62
CA ARG A 50 5.85 -3.02 7.04
C ARG A 50 6.53 -4.27 7.59
N HIS A 51 6.51 -5.37 6.84
CA HIS A 51 7.28 -6.57 7.20
C HIS A 51 8.76 -6.27 7.35
N VAL A 52 9.38 -5.61 6.36
CA VAL A 52 10.80 -5.27 6.40
C VAL A 52 11.14 -4.42 7.63
N ARG A 53 10.30 -3.43 7.98
CA ARG A 53 10.51 -2.61 9.19
C ARG A 53 10.44 -3.39 10.51
N LEU A 54 9.63 -4.45 10.58
CA LEU A 54 9.41 -5.22 11.81
C LEU A 54 10.36 -6.43 11.93
N ALA A 55 10.69 -7.08 10.82
CA ALA A 55 11.47 -8.32 10.79
C ALA A 55 12.92 -8.13 10.32
N HIS A 56 13.22 -7.03 9.62
CA HIS A 56 14.53 -6.74 9.01
C HIS A 56 14.96 -5.30 9.29
N ARG A 57 14.95 -4.90 10.56
CA ARG A 57 15.20 -3.51 10.97
C ARG A 57 16.49 -2.93 10.41
N SER A 58 17.61 -3.64 10.50
CA SER A 58 18.90 -3.19 9.96
C SER A 58 18.86 -2.95 8.44
N PHE A 59 18.06 -3.73 7.70
CA PHE A 59 17.85 -3.51 6.28
C PHE A 59 16.94 -2.29 6.03
N ALA A 60 15.91 -2.10 6.86
CA ALA A 60 14.99 -0.98 6.76
C ALA A 60 15.66 0.38 7.07
N ASP A 61 16.63 0.40 7.98
CA ASP A 61 17.32 1.62 8.42
C ASP A 61 18.29 2.18 7.36
N ASP A 62 18.72 1.36 6.39
CA ASP A 62 19.55 1.81 5.27
C ASP A 62 18.68 2.41 4.15
N LEU A 63 18.80 3.73 3.98
CA LEU A 63 18.06 4.52 2.99
C LEU A 63 18.30 4.06 1.55
N ASN A 64 19.44 3.40 1.25
CA ASN A 64 19.73 2.89 -0.09
C ASN A 64 18.84 1.70 -0.48
N ASN A 65 18.24 1.01 0.50
CA ASN A 65 17.35 -0.12 0.25
C ASN A 65 15.94 0.32 -0.23
N GLY A 66 15.67 1.62 -0.23
CA GLY A 66 14.42 2.19 -0.72
C GLY A 66 13.21 1.67 0.04
N ILE A 67 13.33 1.57 1.36
CA ILE A 67 12.22 1.31 2.29
C ILE A 67 11.76 2.66 2.81
N PRO A 68 10.64 3.22 2.34
CA PRO A 68 10.16 4.50 2.82
C PRO A 68 9.73 4.40 4.30
N PRO A 69 9.88 5.48 5.09
CA PRO A 69 9.31 5.54 6.43
C PRO A 69 7.80 5.32 6.36
N ASP A 70 7.24 4.66 7.38
CA ASP A 70 5.79 4.39 7.39
C ASP A 70 4.97 5.66 7.63
N GLY A 71 5.60 6.79 7.96
CA GLY A 71 4.94 8.05 8.32
C GLY A 71 5.81 9.26 8.00
N GLY A 72 5.72 10.29 8.83
CA GLY A 72 6.50 11.52 8.72
C GLY A 72 5.65 12.76 8.89
N GLU A 73 6.25 13.90 8.59
CA GLU A 73 5.71 15.23 8.80
C GLU A 73 4.70 15.61 7.73
N CYS A 74 3.76 16.49 8.09
CA CYS A 74 2.88 17.14 7.14
C CYS A 74 3.71 18.02 6.17
N PRO A 75 3.45 18.00 4.85
CA PRO A 75 4.23 18.79 3.89
C PRO A 75 3.86 20.28 3.86
N TYR A 76 2.81 20.70 4.59
CA TYR A 76 2.33 22.08 4.60
C TYR A 76 3.10 22.89 5.64
N SER A 77 3.67 24.03 5.23
CA SER A 77 4.55 24.84 6.06
C SER A 77 3.88 25.51 7.26
N ASP A 78 2.55 25.57 7.26
CA ASP A 78 1.70 26.07 8.35
C ASP A 78 1.16 24.95 9.26
N CYS A 79 1.70 23.73 9.12
CA CYS A 79 1.24 22.57 9.87
C CYS A 79 2.40 21.70 10.38
N ASP A 80 2.60 21.67 11.70
CA ASP A 80 3.67 20.91 12.36
C ASP A 80 3.25 19.48 12.79
N GLU A 81 2.13 18.97 12.26
CA GLU A 81 1.62 17.65 12.63
C GLU A 81 2.51 16.52 12.08
N THR A 82 2.83 15.55 12.94
CA THR A 82 3.66 14.39 12.61
C THR A 82 2.92 13.09 12.82
N PHE A 83 3.13 12.12 11.92
CA PHE A 83 2.37 10.88 11.94
C PHE A 83 3.30 9.68 11.93
N THR A 84 2.99 8.68 12.75
CA THR A 84 3.67 7.38 12.72
C THR A 84 3.22 6.50 11.55
N ARG A 85 2.10 6.86 10.89
CA ARG A 85 1.52 6.14 9.74
C ARG A 85 1.10 7.10 8.61
N ASP A 86 1.48 6.76 7.39
CA ASP A 86 1.32 7.54 6.17
C ASP A 86 -0.15 7.62 5.77
N GLU A 87 -0.92 6.57 6.04
CA GLU A 87 -2.37 6.56 5.88
C GLU A 87 -3.05 7.63 6.75
N ASN A 88 -2.57 7.82 7.99
CA ASN A 88 -3.10 8.84 8.88
C ASN A 88 -2.71 10.24 8.38
N ARG A 89 -1.46 10.44 7.94
CA ARG A 89 -1.00 11.69 7.34
C ARG A 89 -1.80 12.05 6.10
N LYS A 90 -2.00 11.11 5.18
CA LYS A 90 -2.80 11.32 3.96
C LYS A 90 -4.22 11.74 4.27
N ARG A 91 -4.87 11.08 5.24
CA ARG A 91 -6.21 11.45 5.70
C ARG A 91 -6.24 12.81 6.40
N HIS A 92 -5.19 13.18 7.12
CA HIS A 92 -5.05 14.53 7.68
C HIS A 92 -5.00 15.57 6.56
N ILE A 93 -4.13 15.37 5.56
CA ILE A 93 -3.99 16.26 4.40
C ILE A 93 -5.33 16.44 3.67
N ASP A 94 -6.02 15.34 3.37
CA ASP A 94 -7.32 15.34 2.66
C ASP A 94 -8.44 16.07 3.40
N LYS A 95 -8.32 16.24 4.73
CA LYS A 95 -9.37 16.86 5.55
C LYS A 95 -9.05 18.27 5.99
N GLN A 96 -7.77 18.62 6.08
CA GLN A 96 -7.32 19.89 6.65
C GLN A 96 -6.74 20.82 5.58
N HIS A 97 -6.24 20.28 4.46
CA HIS A 97 -5.44 21.03 3.49
C HIS A 97 -5.92 20.88 2.03
N LEU A 98 -6.98 20.10 1.79
CA LEU A 98 -7.66 19.89 0.50
C LEU A 98 -9.15 20.18 0.65
#